data_AF-A0A9N9JT66-F1
#
_entry.id   AF-A0A9N9JT66-F1
#
_cell.length_a   1.000
_cell.length_b   1.000
_cell.length_c   1.000
_cell.angle_alpha   90.00
_cell.angle_beta   90.00
_cell.angle_gamma   90.00
#
_symmetry.space_group_name_H-M   'P 1'
#
loop_
_entity.id
_entity.type
_entity.pdbx_description
1 polymer ?
#
loop_
_entity_poly.entity_id
_entity_poly.type
_entity_poly.pdbx_seq_one_letter_code
_entity_poly.pdbx_strand_id
1 'polypeptide(L)'
;MSKGKNTNNRYDQLNNDTDSIIVIFHVLLPFNVNLTSYKPAVIGSCEVLGEWKTPKVWLRNISPSTLWISDPVCIPKSSNIEYKYCLEYSSYAGWRKEIKYDM
;
A
#
# COMPACT_ATOMS: atom_id res chain seq x y z
N MET A 1 -42.37 -34.75 -32.82
CA MET A 1 -42.69 -34.39 -31.42
C MET A 1 -41.67 -35.02 -30.49
N SER A 2 -40.78 -34.23 -29.90
CA SER A 2 -40.23 -34.43 -28.56
C SER A 2 -39.73 -33.07 -28.08
N LYS A 3 -40.23 -32.62 -26.93
CA LYS A 3 -39.93 -31.33 -26.30
C LYS A 3 -38.86 -31.56 -25.23
N GLY A 4 -37.97 -30.57 -25.07
CA GLY A 4 -37.13 -30.39 -23.87
C GLY A 4 -35.64 -30.49 -24.17
N LYS A 5 -34.75 -29.65 -23.63
CA LYS A 5 -34.88 -28.54 -22.68
C LYS A 5 -33.90 -27.46 -23.12
N ASN A 6 -34.39 -26.22 -23.15
CA ASN A 6 -33.61 -25.01 -23.37
C ASN A 6 -32.75 -24.78 -22.12
N THR A 7 -31.50 -25.24 -22.14
CA THR A 7 -30.52 -24.88 -21.12
C THR A 7 -29.97 -23.51 -21.49
N ASN A 8 -30.60 -22.49 -20.92
CA ASN A 8 -30.04 -21.15 -20.78
C ASN A 8 -28.68 -21.27 -20.09
N ASN A 9 -27.61 -21.41 -20.88
CA ASN A 9 -26.28 -21.12 -20.39
C ASN A 9 -26.20 -19.60 -20.30
N ARG A 10 -26.66 -19.09 -19.14
CA ARG A 10 -26.35 -17.78 -18.59
C ARG A 10 -24.83 -17.68 -18.39
N TYR A 11 -24.12 -17.57 -19.49
CA TYR A 11 -22.95 -16.69 -19.55
C TYR A 11 -23.45 -15.36 -20.09
N ASP A 12 -24.47 -14.82 -19.42
CA ASP A 12 -24.79 -13.42 -19.44
C ASP A 12 -23.56 -12.72 -18.87
N GLN A 13 -22.69 -12.28 -19.78
CA GLN A 13 -22.12 -10.94 -19.73
C GLN A 13 -21.49 -10.55 -18.38
N LEU A 14 -20.27 -11.03 -18.11
CA LEU A 14 -19.38 -10.41 -17.13
C LEU A 14 -18.77 -9.14 -17.73
N ASN A 15 -19.61 -8.16 -18.06
CA ASN A 15 -19.17 -6.78 -18.27
C ASN A 15 -19.31 -6.06 -16.93
N ASN A 16 -18.18 -5.72 -16.31
CA ASN A 16 -17.90 -4.52 -15.49
C ASN A 16 -16.88 -4.82 -14.38
N ASP A 17 -15.59 -5.01 -14.69
CA ASP A 17 -14.60 -5.26 -13.63
C ASP A 17 -13.22 -4.64 -13.90
N THR A 18 -13.20 -3.35 -14.29
CA THR A 18 -11.95 -2.58 -14.38
C THR A 18 -12.08 -1.18 -13.76
N ASP A 19 -12.65 -1.09 -12.56
CA ASP A 19 -12.77 0.16 -11.80
C ASP A 19 -11.56 0.41 -10.89
N SER A 20 -10.44 -0.28 -11.10
CA SER A 20 -9.21 -0.07 -10.36
C SER A 20 -7.96 -0.14 -11.24
N ILE A 21 -6.87 0.48 -10.75
CA ILE A 21 -5.53 0.41 -11.30
C ILE A 21 -4.57 -0.12 -10.25
N ILE A 22 -3.50 -0.77 -10.71
CA ILE A 22 -2.40 -1.19 -9.83
C ILE A 22 -1.32 -0.12 -9.90
N VAL A 23 -0.94 0.42 -8.74
CA VAL A 23 0.08 1.48 -8.61
C VAL A 23 1.20 1.00 -7.71
N ILE A 24 2.43 1.35 -8.06
CA ILE A 24 3.61 1.17 -7.21
C ILE A 24 4.19 2.54 -6.92
N PHE A 25 4.25 2.92 -5.66
CA PHE A 25 4.78 4.22 -5.24
C PHE A 25 6.30 4.15 -5.13
N HIS A 26 6.98 5.20 -5.61
CA HIS A 26 8.43 5.33 -5.62
C HIS A 26 8.81 6.68 -5.05
N VAL A 27 9.76 6.71 -4.12
CA VAL A 27 10.30 7.95 -3.57
C VAL A 27 11.80 7.85 -3.34
N LEU A 28 12.50 8.95 -3.59
CA LEU A 28 13.90 9.11 -3.22
C LEU A 28 13.97 9.74 -1.83
N LEU A 29 14.45 8.97 -0.86
CA LEU A 29 14.63 9.42 0.52
C LEU A 29 16.13 9.60 0.80
N PRO A 30 16.57 10.79 1.24
CA PRO A 30 17.98 11.03 1.52
C PRO A 30 18.45 10.26 2.77
N PHE A 31 19.75 9.94 2.81
CA PHE A 31 20.37 9.07 3.83
C PHE A 31 20.37 9.65 5.26
N ASN A 32 20.03 10.93 5.43
CA ASN A 32 20.03 11.62 6.72
C ASN A 32 18.74 11.43 7.53
N VAL A 33 17.77 10.65 7.02
CA VAL A 33 16.54 10.34 7.74
C VAL A 33 16.81 9.22 8.77
N ASN A 34 16.40 9.44 10.02
CA ASN A 34 16.48 8.41 11.06
C ASN A 34 15.47 7.28 10.80
N LEU A 35 15.87 6.32 9.96
CA LEU A 35 15.07 5.15 9.59
C LEU A 35 15.05 4.07 10.66
N THR A 36 15.81 4.23 11.73
CA THR A 36 15.59 3.46 12.95
C THR A 36 14.24 3.89 13.50
N SER A 37 14.08 5.13 13.96
CA SER A 37 12.85 5.56 14.64
C SER A 37 11.63 5.80 13.74
N TYR A 38 11.83 5.92 12.42
CA TYR A 38 10.76 6.27 11.49
C TYR A 38 10.67 5.30 10.32
N LYS A 39 9.44 4.98 9.91
CA LYS A 39 9.15 4.15 8.75
C LYS A 39 8.49 4.99 7.65
N PRO A 40 9.06 5.03 6.42
CA PRO A 40 8.44 5.74 5.30
C PRO A 40 7.16 5.06 4.83
N ALA A 41 6.15 5.86 4.51
CA ALA A 41 4.82 5.41 4.11
C ALA A 41 4.17 6.35 3.09
N VAL A 42 3.06 5.89 2.53
CA VAL A 42 2.14 6.67 1.69
C VAL A 42 0.80 6.77 2.40
N ILE A 43 0.25 7.98 2.41
CA ILE A 43 -1.09 8.30 2.92
C ILE A 43 -1.84 9.10 1.85
N GLY A 44 -3.16 8.99 1.80
CA GLY A 44 -3.93 9.63 0.74
C GLY A 44 -5.43 9.67 1.01
N SER A 45 -6.16 10.22 0.03
CA SER A 45 -7.58 10.57 0.17
C SER A 45 -8.54 9.39 0.15
N CYS A 46 -8.13 8.23 -0.39
CA CYS A 46 -8.98 7.06 -0.52
C CYS A 46 -8.71 6.01 0.59
N GLU A 47 -9.63 5.07 0.71
CA GLU A 47 -9.62 4.04 1.77
C GLU A 47 -8.31 3.24 1.81
N VAL A 48 -7.81 2.82 0.64
CA VAL A 48 -6.57 2.02 0.53
C VAL A 48 -5.32 2.82 0.90
N LEU A 49 -5.39 4.15 0.84
CA LEU A 49 -4.33 5.06 1.29
C LEU A 49 -4.61 5.64 2.69
N GLY A 50 -5.66 5.19 3.37
CA GLY A 50 -5.90 5.53 4.78
C GLY A 50 -6.70 6.81 5.03
N GLU A 51 -7.34 7.38 4.01
CA GLU A 51 -8.22 8.57 4.13
C GLU A 51 -7.64 9.73 4.95
N TRP A 52 -6.34 10.01 4.76
CA TRP A 52 -5.60 11.02 5.53
C TRP A 52 -5.55 10.81 7.06
N LYS A 53 -5.92 9.63 7.57
CA LYS A 53 -5.92 9.30 9.01
C LYS A 53 -4.72 8.46 9.42
N THR A 54 -4.53 7.31 8.78
CA THR A 54 -3.48 6.35 9.16
C THR A 54 -2.86 5.72 7.92
N PRO A 55 -1.53 5.76 7.74
CA PRO A 55 -0.89 5.15 6.59
C PRO A 55 -1.16 3.64 6.53
N LYS A 56 -1.60 3.16 5.36
CA LYS A 56 -1.81 1.73 5.08
C LYS A 56 -0.77 1.15 4.12
N VAL A 57 -0.03 2.01 3.42
CA VAL A 57 0.95 1.63 2.41
C VAL A 57 2.34 1.95 2.93
N TRP A 58 3.13 0.92 3.21
CA TRP A 58 4.50 1.04 3.71
C TRP A 58 5.50 0.95 2.56
N LEU A 59 6.60 1.68 2.67
CA LEU A 59 7.69 1.63 1.72
C LEU A 59 8.83 0.75 2.25
N ARG A 60 9.56 0.11 1.33
CA ARG A 60 10.76 -0.68 1.58
C ARG A 60 11.91 -0.18 0.72
N ASN A 61 13.12 -0.24 1.27
CA ASN A 61 14.34 0.16 0.58
C ASN A 61 14.76 -0.91 -0.42
N ILE A 62 15.18 -0.50 -1.63
CA ILE A 62 15.70 -1.41 -2.65
C ILE A 62 17.23 -1.37 -2.60
N SER A 63 17.84 -2.31 -1.86
CA SER A 63 19.31 -2.39 -1.67
C SER A 63 19.87 -1.09 -1.03
N PRO A 64 21.14 -0.97 -0.60
CA PRO A 64 21.61 0.26 0.06
C PRO A 64 21.59 1.45 -0.94
N SER A 65 20.44 2.11 -1.03
CA SER A 65 20.12 3.17 -1.99
C SER A 65 19.16 4.17 -1.37
N THR A 66 18.97 5.31 -2.02
CA THR A 66 17.94 6.29 -1.65
C THR A 66 16.56 5.93 -2.18
N LEU A 67 16.40 4.83 -2.93
CA LEU A 67 15.13 4.45 -3.54
C LEU A 67 14.28 3.60 -2.60
N TRP A 68 13.05 4.04 -2.39
CA TRP A 68 12.04 3.37 -1.58
C TRP A 68 10.81 3.11 -2.42
N ILE A 69 10.28 1.88 -2.32
CA ILE A 69 9.12 1.45 -3.10
C ILE A 69 8.05 0.82 -2.21
N SER A 70 6.78 0.92 -2.61
CA SER A 70 5.71 0.14 -1.99
C SER A 70 5.61 -1.25 -2.62
N ASP A 71 4.86 -2.14 -1.98
CA ASP A 71 4.25 -3.25 -2.72
C ASP A 71 3.15 -2.72 -3.66
N PRO A 72 2.73 -3.48 -4.69
CA PRO A 72 1.65 -3.06 -5.57
C PRO A 72 0.35 -2.79 -4.82
N VAL A 73 -0.24 -1.62 -5.05
CA VAL A 73 -1.48 -1.16 -4.41
C VAL A 73 -2.60 -1.10 -5.43
N CYS A 74 -3.72 -1.76 -5.14
CA CYS A 74 -4.94 -1.65 -5.95
C CYS A 74 -5.69 -0.37 -5.55
N ILE A 75 -5.77 0.58 -6.48
CA ILE A 75 -6.38 1.89 -6.26
C ILE A 75 -7.63 2.00 -7.13
N PRO A 76 -8.80 2.43 -6.59
CA PRO A 76 -9.98 2.64 -7.42
C PRO A 76 -9.72 3.73 -8.46
N LYS A 77 -10.24 3.57 -9.67
CA LYS A 77 -10.29 4.60 -10.71
C LYS A 77 -11.33 5.65 -10.33
N SER A 78 -11.06 6.44 -9.30
CA SER A 78 -11.80 7.68 -9.08
C SER A 78 -11.06 8.83 -9.78
N SER A 79 -11.82 9.86 -10.18
CA SER A 79 -11.26 10.97 -10.95
C SER A 79 -10.24 11.81 -10.18
N ASN A 80 -10.27 11.79 -8.83
CA ASN A 80 -9.41 12.61 -7.99
C ASN A 80 -8.88 11.82 -6.78
N ILE A 81 -7.69 11.25 -6.94
CA ILE A 81 -6.94 10.64 -5.83
C ILE A 81 -5.72 11.49 -5.54
N GLU A 82 -5.59 11.88 -4.28
CA GLU A 82 -4.48 12.65 -3.77
C GLU A 82 -3.70 11.79 -2.78
N TYR A 83 -2.39 11.95 -2.77
CA TYR A 83 -1.51 11.22 -1.87
C TYR A 83 -0.30 12.08 -1.47
N LYS A 84 0.30 11.73 -0.34
CA LYS A 84 1.57 12.27 0.16
C LYS A 84 2.44 11.16 0.73
N TYR A 85 3.74 11.40 0.71
CA TYR A 85 4.70 10.60 1.46
C TYR A 85 4.78 11.11 2.90
N CYS A 86 4.93 10.21 3.87
CA CYS A 86 5.11 10.56 5.27
C CYS A 86 6.13 9.63 5.96
N LEU A 87 6.58 10.06 7.14
CA LEU A 87 7.39 9.27 8.06
C LEU A 87 6.54 8.97 9.29
N GLU A 88 6.17 7.71 9.47
CA GLU A 88 5.46 7.28 10.67
C GLU A 88 6.46 6.92 11.76
N TYR A 89 6.27 7.44 12.97
CA TYR A 89 7.09 7.03 14.11
C TYR A 89 6.80 5.57 14.47
N SER A 90 7.82 4.71 14.41
CA SER A 90 7.69 3.31 14.82
C SER A 90 8.40 3.11 16.14
N SER A 91 7.63 2.89 17.22
CA SER A 91 8.18 2.51 18.52
C SER A 91 8.94 1.17 18.47
N TYR A 92 8.74 0.35 17.42
CA TYR A 92 9.35 -0.97 17.31
C TYR A 92 10.86 -0.97 17.07
N ALA A 93 11.41 0.11 16.53
CA ALA A 93 12.84 0.19 16.26
C ALA A 93 13.70 0.54 17.49
N GLY A 94 13.05 0.81 18.64
CA GLY A 94 13.70 1.16 19.90
C GLY A 94 13.68 0.06 20.98
N TRP A 95 13.13 -1.14 20.73
CA TRP A 95 13.08 -2.21 21.76
C TRP A 95 14.34 -3.06 21.87
N ARG A 96 15.49 -2.58 21.41
CA ARG A 96 16.76 -2.97 22.07
C ARG A 96 17.00 -2.00 23.23
N LYS A 97 16.21 -2.14 24.31
CA LYS A 97 16.74 -1.80 25.63
C LYS A 97 17.94 -2.74 25.84
N GLU A 98 19.14 -2.20 25.66
CA GLU A 98 20.34 -2.83 26.18
C GLU A 98 20.14 -2.91 27.70
N ILE A 99 19.71 -4.07 28.19
CA ILE A 99 19.71 -4.36 29.62
C ILE A 99 21.18 -4.49 29.99
N LYS A 100 21.78 -3.37 30.42
CA LYS A 100 23.05 -3.40 31.14
C LYS A 100 22.76 -4.02 32.49
N TYR A 101 23.20 -5.26 32.69
CA TYR A 101 23.46 -5.74 34.03
C TYR A 101 24.74 -5.06 34.48
N ASP A 102 24.65 -4.17 35.47
CA ASP A 102 25.82 -3.83 36.28
C ASP A 102 26.15 -5.08 37.12
N MET A 103 27.32 -5.67 36.88
CA MET A 103 27.99 -6.59 37.80
C MET A 103 29.06 -5.83 38.57
#